data_AF-A0A0D6KTA0-F1
#
_entry.id   AF-A0A0D6KTA0-F1
#
_cell.length_a   1.000
_cell.length_b   1.000
_cell.length_c   1.000
_cell.angle_alpha   90.00
_cell.angle_beta   90.00
_cell.angle_gamma   90.00
#
_symmetry.space_group_name_H-M   'P 1'
#
loop_
_entity.id
_entity.type
_entity.pdbx_description
1 polymer ?
#
loop_
_entity_poly.entity_id
_entity_poly.type
_entity_poly.pdbx_seq_one_letter_code
_entity_poly.pdbx_strand_id
1 'polypeptide(L)'
;MAIKVVSKRLVIDASVARSSGGEEATYPTSVHCRDFLKAVLDICHQVVMTPDIREEWDKHQSNFARKWRIQMVARKKFKFVNIKLNSDLWKRIESIASNDKECWEMTKDLRLIEAALATDRIVISLDDKTARTLFSSASKKVEELQDIVWVNPDKIEVEKPIEWLKNGAELESDRLLGNFCIDSNLDSDSR
;
A
#
# COMPACT_ATOMS: atom_id res chain seq x y z
N MET A 1 25.45 11.78 -14.13
CA MET A 1 24.38 12.68 -13.61
C MET A 1 23.54 11.88 -12.64
N ALA A 2 23.38 12.33 -11.40
CA ALA A 2 22.44 11.69 -10.49
C ALA A 2 21.01 11.98 -10.99
N ILE A 3 20.27 10.94 -11.36
CA ILE A 3 18.86 11.06 -11.70
C ILE A 3 18.17 11.61 -10.44
N LYS A 4 17.61 12.82 -10.54
CA LYS A 4 16.84 13.41 -9.44
C LYS A 4 15.51 12.67 -9.38
N VAL A 5 15.47 11.62 -8.57
CA VAL A 5 14.24 10.88 -8.31
C VAL A 5 13.22 11.83 -7.69
N VAL A 6 12.04 11.97 -8.31
CA VAL A 6 10.96 12.80 -7.78
C VAL A 6 10.36 12.08 -6.58
N SER A 7 10.34 12.78 -5.44
CA SER A 7 9.73 12.24 -4.21
C SER A 7 8.22 12.04 -4.42
N LYS A 8 7.75 10.80 -4.28
CA LYS A 8 6.34 10.40 -4.29
C LYS A 8 5.74 10.28 -2.89
N ARG A 9 4.42 10.35 -2.80
CA ARG A 9 3.59 10.18 -1.61
C ARG A 9 2.95 8.79 -1.62
N LEU A 10 3.37 7.96 -0.68
CA LEU A 10 2.97 6.56 -0.58
C LEU A 10 1.96 6.41 0.56
N VAL A 11 0.82 5.78 0.28
CA VAL A 11 -0.10 5.29 1.31
C VAL A 11 0.39 3.90 1.72
N ILE A 12 0.87 3.75 2.95
CA ILE A 12 1.41 2.49 3.45
C ILE A 12 0.44 1.91 4.47
N ASP A 13 -0.09 0.74 4.16
CA ASP A 13 -1.00 -0.02 5.01
C ASP A 13 -0.33 -0.41 6.35
N ALA A 14 -1.13 -0.44 7.41
CA ALA A 14 -0.73 -0.96 8.71
C ALA A 14 -0.27 -2.42 8.64
N SER A 15 -0.71 -3.23 7.67
CA SER A 15 -0.21 -4.60 7.46
C SER A 15 1.32 -4.63 7.26
N VAL A 16 1.87 -3.71 6.46
CA VAL A 16 3.32 -3.58 6.21
C VAL A 16 4.04 -3.12 7.47
N ALA A 17 3.49 -2.10 8.15
CA ALA A 17 4.05 -1.58 9.39
C ALA A 17 4.08 -2.63 10.51
N ARG A 18 3.01 -3.44 10.61
CA ARG A 18 2.89 -4.55 11.56
C ARG A 18 3.88 -5.67 11.26
N SER A 19 3.99 -6.07 10.00
CA SER A 19 4.84 -7.19 9.57
C SER A 19 6.33 -6.85 9.58
N SER A 20 6.71 -5.56 9.50
CA SER A 20 8.11 -5.13 9.52
C SER A 20 8.84 -5.54 10.80
N GLY A 21 9.85 -6.40 10.64
CA GLY A 21 10.66 -6.92 11.74
C GLY A 21 11.75 -5.95 12.21
N GLY A 22 12.34 -6.24 13.38
CA GLY A 22 13.58 -5.60 13.82
C GLY A 22 14.80 -6.07 13.02
N GLU A 23 16.01 -5.60 13.37
CA GLU A 23 17.25 -6.01 12.70
C GLU A 23 17.49 -7.53 12.79
N GLU A 24 17.13 -8.13 13.93
CA GLU A 24 17.27 -9.58 14.18
C GLU A 24 16.18 -10.45 13.53
N ALA A 25 15.26 -9.84 12.76
CA ALA A 25 14.20 -10.61 12.12
C ALA A 25 14.75 -11.50 11.01
N THR A 26 14.37 -12.78 11.03
CA THR A 26 14.76 -13.79 10.04
C THR A 26 13.63 -14.21 9.11
N TYR A 27 12.37 -13.94 9.50
CA TYR A 27 11.21 -14.29 8.67
C TYR A 27 11.18 -13.43 7.39
N PRO A 28 11.05 -14.03 6.18
CA PRO A 28 11.20 -13.32 4.91
C PRO A 28 10.33 -12.06 4.80
N THR A 29 9.01 -12.17 5.01
CA THR A 29 8.09 -11.01 4.94
C THR A 29 8.49 -9.90 5.91
N SER A 30 8.99 -10.25 7.09
CA SER A 30 9.42 -9.26 8.08
C SER A 30 10.68 -8.52 7.65
N VAL A 31 11.61 -9.22 7.00
CA VAL A 31 12.81 -8.64 6.40
C VAL A 31 12.43 -7.75 5.22
N HIS A 32 11.60 -8.24 4.30
CA HIS A 32 11.19 -7.51 3.10
C HIS A 32 10.44 -6.22 3.44
N CYS A 33 9.48 -6.27 4.37
CA CYS A 33 8.77 -5.07 4.83
C CYS A 33 9.71 -4.06 5.49
N ARG A 34 10.62 -4.53 6.35
CA ARG A 34 11.62 -3.66 7.02
C ARG A 34 12.51 -2.97 5.99
N ASP A 35 13.04 -3.74 5.05
CA ASP A 35 13.99 -3.24 4.05
C ASP A 35 13.30 -2.30 3.04
N PHE A 36 12.04 -2.57 2.71
CA PHE A 36 11.20 -1.65 1.94
C PHE A 36 11.00 -0.31 2.67
N LEU A 37 10.63 -0.33 3.96
CA LEU A 37 10.48 0.89 4.75
C LEU A 37 11.81 1.68 4.84
N LYS A 38 12.94 1.00 5.04
CA LYS A 38 14.27 1.63 4.99
C LYS A 38 14.51 2.31 3.63
N ALA A 39 14.21 1.62 2.53
CA ALA A 39 14.34 2.18 1.19
C ALA A 39 13.47 3.44 0.99
N VAL A 40 12.22 3.44 1.45
CA VAL A 40 11.34 4.63 1.41
C VAL A 40 11.99 5.83 2.10
N LEU A 41 12.56 5.62 3.28
CA LEU A 41 13.22 6.67 4.07
C LEU A 41 14.48 7.20 3.37
N ASP A 42 15.30 6.32 2.82
CA ASP A 42 16.60 6.63 2.22
C ASP A 42 16.47 7.29 0.84
N ILE A 43 15.59 6.75 -0.02
CA ILE A 43 15.26 7.30 -1.35
C ILE A 43 14.47 8.62 -1.22
N CYS A 44 14.00 8.93 0.00
CA CYS A 44 13.36 10.18 0.34
C CYS A 44 11.91 10.34 -0.16
N HIS A 45 11.18 9.24 -0.33
CA HIS A 45 9.73 9.28 -0.51
C HIS A 45 9.01 9.75 0.76
N GLN A 46 7.74 10.15 0.63
CA GLN A 46 6.90 10.59 1.72
C GLN A 46 5.86 9.52 2.05
N VAL A 47 5.54 9.36 3.34
CA VAL A 47 4.40 8.55 3.78
C VAL A 47 3.19 9.44 4.00
N VAL A 48 2.06 9.06 3.43
CA VAL A 48 0.77 9.70 3.63
C VAL A 48 0.14 9.12 4.88
N MET A 49 -0.40 9.98 5.73
CA MET A 49 -1.10 9.58 6.93
C MET A 49 -2.40 10.37 7.08
N THR A 50 -3.52 9.66 7.14
CA THR A 50 -4.82 10.21 7.54
C THR A 50 -5.08 9.91 9.02
N PRO A 51 -6.09 10.52 9.66
CA PRO A 51 -6.50 10.15 11.02
C PRO A 51 -6.74 8.63 11.16
N ASP A 52 -7.45 8.02 10.22
CA ASP A 52 -7.83 6.60 10.30
C ASP A 52 -6.63 5.66 10.09
N ILE A 53 -5.78 5.94 9.09
CA ILE A 53 -4.56 5.15 8.86
C ILE A 53 -3.63 5.26 10.07
N ARG A 54 -3.53 6.46 10.66
CA ARG A 54 -2.77 6.66 11.89
C ARG A 54 -3.30 5.80 13.03
N GLU A 55 -4.61 5.76 13.22
CA GLU A 55 -5.22 4.99 14.29
C GLU A 55 -4.93 3.49 14.13
N GLU A 56 -5.00 2.95 12.92
CA GLU A 56 -4.62 1.57 12.65
C GLU A 56 -3.14 1.30 12.89
N TRP A 57 -2.26 2.21 12.47
CA TRP A 57 -0.84 2.11 12.80
C TRP A 57 -0.59 2.16 14.30
N ASP A 58 -1.25 3.06 15.03
CA ASP A 58 -1.09 3.19 16.47
C ASP A 58 -1.53 1.91 17.21
N LYS A 59 -2.50 1.15 16.65
CA LYS A 59 -2.95 -0.16 17.16
C LYS A 59 -2.03 -1.33 16.77
N HIS A 60 -1.40 -1.31 15.59
CA HIS A 60 -0.80 -2.52 15.00
C HIS A 60 0.67 -2.42 14.61
N GLN A 61 1.27 -1.22 14.54
CA GLN A 61 2.65 -1.07 14.06
C GLN A 61 3.66 -1.80 14.96
N SER A 62 4.70 -2.37 14.34
CA SER A 62 5.80 -2.96 15.09
C SER A 62 6.65 -1.91 15.81
N ASN A 63 7.48 -2.34 16.75
CA ASN A 63 8.47 -1.46 17.39
C ASN A 63 9.45 -0.85 16.37
N PHE A 64 9.78 -1.59 15.30
CA PHE A 64 10.60 -1.06 14.21
C PHE A 64 9.85 0.04 13.46
N ALA A 65 8.62 -0.23 12.99
CA ALA A 65 7.81 0.74 12.27
C ALA A 65 7.56 2.02 13.07
N ARG A 66 7.37 1.91 14.40
CA ARG A 66 7.26 3.09 15.28
C ARG A 66 8.51 3.96 15.25
N LYS A 67 9.71 3.36 15.37
CA LYS A 67 10.99 4.09 15.28
C LYS A 67 11.18 4.70 13.90
N TRP A 68 10.89 3.95 12.84
CA TRP A 68 10.94 4.42 11.46
C TRP A 68 10.02 5.62 11.24
N ARG A 69 8.78 5.58 11.75
CA ARG A 69 7.83 6.68 11.65
C ARG A 69 8.33 7.96 12.32
N ILE A 70 8.99 7.85 13.48
CA ILE A 70 9.64 9.00 14.15
C ILE A 70 10.69 9.62 13.23
N GLN A 71 11.51 8.80 12.55
CA GLN A 71 12.51 9.29 11.61
C GLN A 71 11.88 9.99 10.39
N MET A 72 10.77 9.44 9.86
CA MET A 72 10.01 10.09 8.78
C MET A 72 9.49 11.46 9.18
N VAL A 73 8.98 11.60 10.40
CA VAL A 73 8.53 12.89 10.96
C VAL A 73 9.71 13.86 11.08
N ALA A 74 10.81 13.43 11.71
CA ALA A 74 12.00 14.26 11.92
C ALA A 74 12.60 14.75 10.60
N ARG A 75 12.56 13.94 9.54
CA ARG A 75 13.03 14.30 8.19
C ARG A 75 11.99 15.01 7.33
N LYS A 76 10.83 15.41 7.89
CA LYS A 76 9.71 16.06 7.17
C LYS A 76 9.18 15.25 5.97
N LYS A 77 9.24 13.92 6.07
CA LYS A 77 8.72 12.94 5.08
C LYS A 77 7.35 12.37 5.47
N PHE A 78 6.79 12.83 6.59
CA PHE A 78 5.47 12.43 7.06
C PHE A 78 4.44 13.47 6.62
N LYS A 79 3.55 13.08 5.70
CA LYS A 79 2.51 13.96 5.16
C LYS A 79 1.17 13.64 5.80
N PHE A 80 0.81 14.41 6.82
CA PHE A 80 -0.51 14.32 7.42
C PHE A 80 -1.55 15.01 6.52
N VAL A 81 -2.62 14.31 6.16
CA VAL A 81 -3.70 14.80 5.30
C VAL A 81 -5.03 14.49 5.97
N ASN A 82 -5.92 15.49 6.03
CA ASN A 82 -7.30 15.27 6.45
C ASN A 82 -8.17 15.16 5.20
N ILE A 83 -8.71 13.97 4.95
CA ILE A 83 -9.48 13.66 3.76
C ILE A 83 -10.95 13.57 4.19
N LYS A 84 -11.82 14.23 3.44
CA LYS A 84 -13.25 14.10 3.66
C LYS A 84 -13.70 12.76 3.08
N LEU A 85 -14.48 12.03 3.86
CA LEU A 85 -15.14 10.81 3.42
C LEU A 85 -15.91 11.07 2.12
N ASN A 86 -15.64 10.27 1.09
CA ASN A 86 -16.38 10.32 -0.16
C ASN A 86 -17.55 9.32 -0.09
N SER A 87 -18.68 9.77 0.46
CA SER A 87 -19.86 8.92 0.63
C SER A 87 -20.35 8.25 -0.66
N ASP A 88 -20.12 8.87 -1.82
CA ASP A 88 -20.56 8.33 -3.11
C ASP A 88 -19.61 7.25 -3.63
N LEU A 89 -18.31 7.35 -3.35
CA LEU A 89 -17.38 6.24 -3.58
C LEU A 89 -17.72 5.04 -2.68
N TRP A 90 -17.96 5.27 -1.39
CA TRP A 90 -18.35 4.22 -0.45
C TRP A 90 -19.59 3.46 -0.92
N LYS A 91 -20.69 4.16 -1.24
CA LYS A 91 -21.91 3.52 -1.76
C LYS A 91 -21.68 2.73 -3.05
N ARG A 92 -20.86 3.24 -3.97
CA ARG A 92 -20.53 2.54 -5.22
C ARG A 92 -19.78 1.25 -4.93
N ILE A 93 -18.79 1.29 -4.04
CA ILE A 93 -18.00 0.12 -3.64
C ILE A 93 -18.86 -0.92 -2.92
N GLU A 94 -19.66 -0.49 -1.94
CA GLU A 94 -20.61 -1.36 -1.24
C GLU A 94 -21.60 -2.03 -2.21
N SER A 95 -22.09 -1.30 -3.22
CA SER A 95 -23.02 -1.85 -4.23
C SER A 95 -22.38 -2.87 -5.18
N ILE A 96 -21.04 -2.90 -5.26
CA ILE A 96 -20.29 -3.83 -6.13
C ILE A 96 -19.99 -5.14 -5.40
N ALA A 97 -19.88 -5.10 -4.06
CA ALA A 97 -19.62 -6.28 -3.26
C ALA A 97 -20.70 -7.33 -3.44
N SER A 98 -20.30 -8.60 -3.58
CA SER A 98 -21.23 -9.71 -3.85
C SER A 98 -21.95 -10.18 -2.60
N ASN A 99 -21.38 -9.92 -1.42
CA ASN A 99 -21.88 -10.32 -0.11
C ASN A 99 -21.29 -9.44 1.00
N ASP A 100 -21.84 -9.56 2.21
CA ASP A 100 -21.44 -8.77 3.38
C ASP A 100 -19.95 -8.94 3.75
N LYS A 101 -19.38 -10.13 3.51
CA LYS A 101 -17.96 -10.38 3.78
C LYS A 101 -17.08 -9.57 2.84
N GLU A 102 -17.33 -9.61 1.52
CA GLU A 102 -16.60 -8.79 0.55
C GLU A 102 -16.76 -7.29 0.86
N CYS A 103 -17.99 -6.87 1.18
CA CYS A 103 -18.28 -5.49 1.55
C CYS A 103 -17.43 -5.05 2.76
N TRP A 104 -17.35 -5.90 3.79
CA TRP A 104 -16.55 -5.63 4.98
C TRP A 104 -15.05 -5.57 4.68
N GLU A 105 -14.50 -6.48 3.86
CA GLU A 105 -13.08 -6.44 3.49
C GLU A 105 -12.75 -5.18 2.67
N MET A 106 -13.58 -4.82 1.69
CA MET A 106 -13.36 -3.60 0.90
C MET A 106 -13.47 -2.33 1.75
N THR A 107 -14.46 -2.23 2.64
CA THR A 107 -14.69 -1.01 3.45
C THR A 107 -13.60 -0.77 4.50
N LYS A 108 -12.87 -1.81 4.94
CA LYS A 108 -11.64 -1.61 5.73
C LYS A 108 -10.62 -0.84 4.92
N ASP A 109 -10.25 -1.34 3.76
CA ASP A 109 -9.14 -0.80 2.98
C ASP A 109 -9.53 0.38 2.08
N LEU A 110 -10.82 0.72 2.01
CA LEU A 110 -11.32 1.87 1.23
C LEU A 110 -10.71 3.20 1.69
N ARG A 111 -10.36 3.33 2.96
CA ARG A 111 -9.63 4.50 3.48
C ARG A 111 -8.23 4.65 2.88
N LEU A 112 -7.57 3.54 2.52
CA LEU A 112 -6.28 3.54 1.83
C LEU A 112 -6.47 4.04 0.39
N ILE A 113 -7.54 3.59 -0.27
CA ILE A 113 -7.92 4.03 -1.62
C ILE A 113 -8.21 5.53 -1.64
N GLU A 114 -9.02 6.05 -0.72
CA GLU A 114 -9.30 7.49 -0.62
C GLU A 114 -8.02 8.31 -0.41
N ALA A 115 -7.11 7.83 0.45
CA ALA A 115 -5.81 8.45 0.65
C ALA A 115 -4.94 8.44 -0.61
N ALA A 116 -4.99 7.35 -1.39
CA ALA A 116 -4.24 7.23 -2.63
C ALA A 116 -4.80 8.19 -3.69
N LEU A 117 -6.13 8.24 -3.86
CA LEU A 117 -6.81 9.14 -4.79
C LEU A 117 -6.56 10.62 -4.49
N ALA A 118 -6.45 10.99 -3.21
CA ALA A 118 -6.14 12.36 -2.80
C ALA A 118 -4.64 12.74 -2.92
N THR A 119 -3.78 11.77 -3.26
CA THR A 119 -2.33 11.96 -3.34
C THR A 119 -1.77 11.44 -4.66
N ASP A 120 -0.75 10.58 -4.64
CA ASP A 120 -0.04 10.16 -5.85
C ASP A 120 -0.53 8.80 -6.38
N ARG A 121 -1.70 8.33 -5.90
CA ARG A 121 -2.35 7.07 -6.30
C ARG A 121 -1.52 5.80 -6.06
N ILE A 122 -0.74 5.77 -4.99
CA ILE A 122 0.11 4.63 -4.65
C ILE A 122 -0.28 4.06 -3.29
N VAL A 123 -0.63 2.77 -3.27
CA VAL A 123 -0.89 1.96 -2.08
C VAL A 123 0.19 0.88 -1.95
N ILE A 124 0.76 0.75 -0.75
CA ILE A 124 1.67 -0.33 -0.37
C ILE A 124 0.96 -1.19 0.68
N SER A 125 0.67 -2.45 0.36
CA SER A 125 -0.04 -3.38 1.25
C SER A 125 0.37 -4.83 0.98
N LEU A 126 0.27 -5.68 2.00
CA LEU A 126 0.51 -7.12 1.87
C LEU A 126 -0.69 -7.90 1.31
N ASP A 127 -1.89 -7.29 1.24
CA ASP A 127 -3.12 -7.99 0.91
C ASP A 127 -3.40 -8.05 -0.60
N ASP A 128 -2.66 -8.91 -1.30
CA ASP A 128 -2.92 -9.21 -2.71
C ASP A 128 -4.16 -10.08 -2.90
N LYS A 129 -4.42 -11.02 -1.98
CA LYS A 129 -5.43 -12.08 -2.20
C LYS A 129 -6.85 -11.55 -2.03
N THR A 130 -7.08 -10.64 -1.07
CA THR A 130 -8.42 -10.14 -0.75
C THR A 130 -8.59 -8.70 -1.23
N ALA A 131 -7.95 -7.73 -0.58
CA ALA A 131 -8.17 -6.31 -0.88
C ALA A 131 -7.82 -5.96 -2.34
N ARG A 132 -6.60 -6.27 -2.81
CA ARG A 132 -6.17 -5.96 -4.19
C ARG A 132 -7.05 -6.62 -5.24
N THR A 133 -7.42 -7.88 -5.04
CA THR A 133 -8.36 -8.63 -5.91
C THR A 133 -9.73 -7.95 -5.99
N LEU A 134 -10.31 -7.59 -4.85
CA LEU A 134 -11.63 -6.98 -4.78
C LEU A 134 -11.61 -5.59 -5.42
N PHE A 135 -10.59 -4.78 -5.15
CA PHE A 135 -10.47 -3.45 -5.77
C PHE A 135 -10.13 -3.49 -7.25
N SER A 136 -9.33 -4.46 -7.72
CA SER A 136 -9.13 -4.72 -9.17
C SER A 136 -10.45 -5.12 -9.85
N SER A 137 -11.27 -5.95 -9.18
CA SER A 137 -12.59 -6.28 -9.71
C SER A 137 -13.51 -5.06 -9.74
N ALA A 138 -13.45 -4.20 -8.72
CA ALA A 138 -14.23 -2.97 -8.64
C ALA A 138 -13.76 -1.90 -9.64
N SER A 139 -12.48 -1.83 -9.97
CA SER A 139 -11.95 -0.84 -10.93
C SER A 139 -12.47 -1.03 -12.35
N LYS A 140 -13.00 -2.22 -12.68
CA LYS A 140 -13.75 -2.47 -13.94
C LYS A 140 -15.06 -1.69 -14.02
N LYS A 141 -15.61 -1.27 -12.88
CA LYS A 141 -16.87 -0.51 -12.75
C LYS A 141 -16.66 0.91 -12.23
N VAL A 142 -15.55 1.16 -11.54
CA VAL A 142 -15.20 2.43 -10.90
C VAL A 142 -13.87 2.92 -11.48
N GLU A 143 -13.96 3.76 -12.52
CA GLU A 143 -12.81 4.20 -13.33
C GLU A 143 -11.69 4.85 -12.51
N GLU A 144 -12.04 5.64 -11.49
CA GLU A 144 -11.04 6.32 -10.64
C GLU A 144 -10.09 5.34 -9.91
N LEU A 145 -10.47 4.07 -9.74
CA LEU A 145 -9.60 3.06 -9.12
C LEU A 145 -8.55 2.49 -10.09
N GLN A 146 -8.75 2.62 -11.41
CA GLN A 146 -7.93 1.93 -12.41
C GLN A 146 -6.46 2.35 -12.33
N ASP A 147 -6.22 3.65 -12.11
CA ASP A 147 -4.89 4.25 -12.07
C ASP A 147 -4.19 4.15 -10.71
N ILE A 148 -4.75 3.40 -9.76
CA ILE A 148 -4.11 3.18 -8.46
C ILE A 148 -3.04 2.11 -8.63
N VAL A 149 -1.80 2.48 -8.32
CA VAL A 149 -0.68 1.56 -8.17
C VAL A 149 -0.80 0.86 -6.84
N TRP A 150 -0.79 -0.47 -6.87
CA TRP A 150 -0.74 -1.32 -5.69
C TRP A 150 0.56 -2.15 -5.71
N VAL A 151 1.33 -2.10 -4.62
CA VAL A 151 2.60 -2.82 -4.51
C VAL A 151 2.66 -3.62 -3.23
N ASN A 152 3.03 -4.89 -3.35
CA ASN A 152 3.28 -5.76 -2.22
C ASN A 152 4.79 -5.85 -1.94
N PRO A 153 5.28 -5.34 -0.79
CA PRO A 153 6.71 -5.33 -0.48
C PRO A 153 7.30 -6.74 -0.32
N ASP A 154 6.49 -7.78 -0.15
CA ASP A 154 6.93 -9.17 -0.01
C ASP A 154 7.12 -9.89 -1.35
N LYS A 155 6.62 -9.32 -2.46
CA LYS A 155 6.74 -9.90 -3.81
C LYS A 155 8.07 -9.52 -4.47
N ILE A 156 9.18 -9.85 -3.82
CA ILE A 156 10.52 -9.38 -4.23
C ILE A 156 10.95 -9.85 -5.62
N GLU A 157 10.57 -11.07 -6.03
CA GLU A 157 10.99 -11.65 -7.32
C GLU A 157 10.18 -11.08 -8.50
N VAL A 158 8.87 -10.92 -8.30
CA VAL A 158 7.93 -10.52 -9.37
C VAL A 158 7.81 -9.01 -9.44
N GLU A 159 7.58 -8.35 -8.30
CA GLU A 159 7.32 -6.91 -8.26
C GLU A 159 8.57 -6.07 -8.01
N LYS A 160 9.69 -6.65 -7.55
CA LYS A 160 10.96 -5.94 -7.29
C LYS A 160 10.77 -4.56 -6.63
N PRO A 161 10.03 -4.48 -5.51
CA PRO A 161 9.44 -3.23 -5.01
C PRO A 161 10.49 -2.17 -4.63
N ILE A 162 11.66 -2.57 -4.16
CA ILE A 162 12.76 -1.64 -3.83
C ILE A 162 13.42 -1.09 -5.10
N GLU A 163 13.58 -1.89 -6.15
CA GLU A 163 14.12 -1.42 -7.43
C GLU A 163 13.17 -0.42 -8.07
N TRP A 164 11.87 -0.72 -8.06
CA TRP A 164 10.82 0.20 -8.48
C TRP A 164 10.84 1.53 -7.71
N LEU A 165 10.98 1.51 -6.38
CA LEU A 165 11.16 2.74 -5.60
C LEU A 165 12.40 3.53 -6.05
N LYS A 166 13.54 2.85 -6.26
CA LYS A 166 14.80 3.50 -6.70
C LYS A 166 14.65 4.14 -8.08
N ASN A 167 13.80 3.57 -8.93
CA ASN A 167 13.47 4.08 -10.25
C ASN A 167 12.38 5.17 -10.22
N GLY A 168 11.98 5.63 -9.03
CA GLY A 168 11.10 6.78 -8.84
C GLY A 168 9.65 6.47 -8.61
N ALA A 169 9.32 5.20 -8.35
CA ALA A 169 7.96 4.75 -8.10
C ALA A 169 7.01 5.20 -9.22
N GLU A 170 7.42 4.91 -10.46
CA GLU A 170 6.66 5.27 -11.65
C GLU A 170 5.40 4.40 -11.80
N LEU A 171 4.43 4.91 -12.53
CA LEU A 171 3.18 4.22 -12.82
C LEU A 171 3.44 3.10 -13.84
N GLU A 172 3.70 1.89 -13.35
CA GLU A 172 3.90 0.71 -14.19
C GLU A 172 2.58 -0.03 -14.40
N SER A 173 2.28 -0.37 -15.66
CA SER A 173 0.97 -0.90 -16.08
C SER A 173 0.54 -2.16 -15.33
N ASP A 174 1.48 -3.03 -14.99
CA ASP A 174 1.28 -4.29 -14.27
C ASP A 174 0.99 -4.10 -12.77
N ARG A 175 1.26 -2.92 -12.21
CA ARG A 175 0.96 -2.57 -10.81
C ARG A 175 -0.39 -1.87 -10.65
N LEU A 176 -1.00 -1.42 -11.75
CA LEU A 176 -2.28 -0.75 -11.75
C LEU A 176 -3.40 -1.73 -11.38
N LEU A 177 -4.29 -1.33 -10.46
CA LEU A 177 -5.47 -2.13 -10.12
C LEU A 177 -6.30 -2.48 -11.36
N GLY A 178 -6.42 -1.56 -12.32
CA GLY A 178 -7.14 -1.79 -13.58
C GLY A 178 -6.61 -2.95 -14.42
N ASN A 179 -5.34 -3.31 -14.27
CA ASN A 179 -4.66 -4.34 -15.04
C ASN A 179 -4.25 -5.56 -14.19
N PHE A 180 -4.52 -5.53 -12.89
CA PHE A 180 -4.17 -6.63 -12.01
C PHE A 180 -5.09 -7.82 -12.28
N CYS A 181 -4.48 -8.95 -12.68
CA CYS A 181 -5.15 -10.23 -12.85
C CYS A 181 -4.48 -11.24 -11.90
N ILE A 182 -5.28 -12.04 -11.19
CA ILE A 182 -4.72 -13.18 -10.45
C ILE A 182 -4.38 -14.26 -11.47
N ASP A 183 -3.10 -14.62 -11.57
CA ASP A 183 -2.72 -15.85 -12.23
C ASP A 183 -3.22 -17.03 -11.39
N SER A 184 -4.25 -17.72 -11.88
CA SER A 184 -4.87 -18.89 -11.25
C SER A 184 -3.96 -20.13 -11.17
N ASN A 185 -2.67 -20.01 -11.52
CA ASN A 185 -1.73 -21.12 -11.67
C ASN A 185 -0.52 -21.12 -10.72
N LEU A 186 -0.45 -20.23 -9.71
CA LEU A 186 0.72 -20.17 -8.81
C LEU A 186 0.48 -20.64 -7.36
N ASP A 187 -0.73 -21.07 -7.01
CA ASP A 187 -1.08 -21.51 -5.64
C ASP A 187 -1.02 -23.05 -5.45
N SER A 188 -0.12 -23.76 -6.14
CA SER A 188 0.12 -25.19 -5.90
C SER A 188 1.27 -25.51 -4.95
N ASP A 189 2.07 -24.52 -4.50
CA ASP A 189 3.21 -24.76 -3.61
C ASP A 189 3.13 -23.93 -2.31
N SER A 190 2.26 -24.37 -1.41
CA SER A 190 2.46 -24.22 0.04
C SER A 190 1.50 -25.15 0.77
N ARG A 191 1.93 -26.41 0.95
CA ARG A 191 1.44 -27.31 2.00
C ARG A 191 2.33 -27.15 3.23
#